data_AF-A0A1J5PZ01-F1
#
_entry.id   AF-A0A1J5PZ01-F1
#
_cell.length_a   1.000
_cell.length_b   1.000
_cell.length_c   1.000
_cell.angle_alpha   90.00
_cell.angle_beta   90.00
_cell.angle_gamma   90.00
#
_symmetry.space_group_name_H-M   'P 1'
#
loop_
_entity.id
_entity.type
_entity.pdbx_description
1 polymer ?
#
loop_
_entity_poly.entity_id
_entity_poly.type
_entity_poly.pdbx_seq_one_letter_code
_entity_poly.pdbx_strand_id
1 'polypeptide(L)'
;MPPEADALVDGLTRTVARACRQLAEAGHPHQAGQLAADAWVLLRSTHPAQAQRLDGAMHHAARLEKQHPTAPGALTRTAPLAPTTPTSPETAMPQDDRIIDVRAEIPRTRHALIFETFAELPAGTAFVLVNDHDPKPLYYQLAAENTDQFTWDYLEEGPEVWRVRIGTREAA
;
A
#
# COMPACT_ATOMS: atom_id res chain seq x y z
N MET A 1 13.87 26.66 4.27
CA MET A 1 14.41 26.18 5.55
C MET A 1 15.89 26.54 5.61
N PRO A 2 16.49 26.78 6.79
CA PRO A 2 17.93 26.99 6.87
C PRO A 2 18.69 25.72 6.42
N PRO A 3 19.82 25.84 5.72
CA PRO A 3 20.53 24.71 5.08
C PRO A 3 20.95 23.61 6.07
N GLU A 4 21.13 23.95 7.34
CA GLU A 4 21.45 23.00 8.42
C GLU A 4 20.26 22.07 8.75
N ALA A 5 19.03 22.58 8.68
CA ALA A 5 17.83 21.77 8.89
C ALA A 5 17.64 20.75 7.75
N ASP A 6 17.90 21.13 6.50
CA ASP A 6 17.79 20.23 5.34
C ASP A 6 18.84 19.11 5.41
N ALA A 7 20.06 19.43 5.86
CA ALA A 7 21.12 18.44 6.09
C ALA A 7 20.76 17.44 7.20
N LEU A 8 20.16 17.93 8.29
CA LEU A 8 19.67 17.07 9.38
C LEU A 8 18.57 16.13 8.89
N VAL A 9 17.56 16.66 8.17
CA VAL A 9 16.46 15.85 7.61
C VAL A 9 16.99 14.80 6.64
N ASP A 10 17.94 15.16 5.78
CA ASP A 10 18.56 14.22 4.85
C ASP A 10 19.38 13.12 5.59
N GLY A 11 20.14 13.49 6.63
CA GLY A 11 20.87 12.55 7.48
C GLY A 11 19.95 11.58 8.24
N LEU A 12 18.87 12.10 8.83
CA LEU A 12 17.86 11.30 9.52
C LEU A 12 17.15 10.36 8.54
N THR A 13 16.74 10.88 7.39
CA THR A 13 16.08 10.07 6.34
C THR A 13 16.96 8.91 5.89
N ARG A 14 18.26 9.15 5.65
CA ARG A 14 19.19 8.05 5.30
C ARG A 14 19.27 7.01 6.39
N THR A 15 19.30 7.44 7.65
CA THR A 15 19.39 6.55 8.81
C THR A 15 18.13 5.70 8.94
N VAL A 16 16.94 6.31 8.85
CA VAL A 16 15.64 5.61 8.86
C VAL A 16 15.53 4.63 7.70
N ALA A 17 15.84 5.05 6.47
CA ALA A 17 15.77 4.18 5.30
C ALA A 17 16.72 2.98 5.40
N ARG A 18 17.92 3.16 5.97
CA ARG A 18 18.85 2.06 6.23
C ARG A 18 18.32 1.12 7.32
N ALA A 19 17.79 1.66 8.42
CA ALA A 19 17.19 0.85 9.48
C ALA A 19 16.02 0.01 8.98
N CYS A 20 15.12 0.59 8.15
CA CYS A 20 14.02 -0.16 7.54
C CYS A 20 14.54 -1.29 6.64
N ARG A 21 15.57 -1.05 5.81
CA ARG A 21 16.18 -2.11 4.99
C ARG A 21 16.76 -3.25 5.84
N GLN A 22 17.50 -2.92 6.90
CA GLN A 22 18.05 -3.92 7.82
C GLN A 22 16.96 -4.72 8.54
N LEU A 23 15.87 -4.05 8.95
CA LEU A 23 14.72 -4.72 9.56
C LEU A 23 14.05 -5.69 8.58
N ALA A 24 13.92 -5.29 7.31
CA ALA A 24 13.39 -6.17 6.27
C ALA A 24 14.29 -7.40 6.04
N GLU A 25 15.60 -7.19 5.95
CA GLU A 25 16.61 -8.26 5.82
C GLU A 25 16.64 -9.19 7.03
N ALA A 26 16.29 -8.69 8.22
CA ALA A 26 16.16 -9.47 9.44
C ALA A 26 14.88 -10.32 9.52
N GLY A 27 14.07 -10.38 8.46
CA GLY A 27 12.85 -11.19 8.40
C GLY A 27 11.58 -10.45 8.81
N HIS A 28 11.63 -9.12 8.93
CA HIS A 28 10.47 -8.28 9.26
C HIS A 28 10.10 -7.30 8.13
N PRO A 29 9.99 -7.74 6.86
CA PRO A 29 9.81 -6.83 5.74
C PRO A 29 8.47 -6.06 5.78
N HIS A 30 7.38 -6.68 6.25
CA HIS A 30 6.10 -5.97 6.40
C HIS A 30 6.20 -4.77 7.35
N GLN A 31 6.77 -4.99 8.55
CA GLN A 31 6.97 -3.92 9.54
C GLN A 31 7.92 -2.84 9.03
N ALA A 32 8.96 -3.22 8.28
CA ALA A 32 9.86 -2.28 7.64
C ALA A 32 9.16 -1.41 6.58
N GLY A 33 8.25 -1.99 5.80
CA GLY A 33 7.43 -1.26 4.83
C GLY A 33 6.53 -0.22 5.51
N GLN A 34 5.85 -0.61 6.59
CA GLN A 34 5.01 0.29 7.39
C GLN A 34 5.82 1.47 7.97
N LEU A 35 6.95 1.20 8.63
CA LEU A 35 7.81 2.26 9.19
C LEU A 35 8.36 3.22 8.14
N ALA A 36 8.72 2.69 6.96
CA ALA A 36 9.18 3.53 5.86
C ALA A 36 8.04 4.42 5.31
N ALA A 37 6.81 3.93 5.29
CA ALA A 37 5.63 4.68 4.87
C ALA A 37 5.26 5.78 5.87
N ASP A 38 5.29 5.51 7.17
CA ASP A 38 5.04 6.50 8.21
C ASP A 38 6.02 7.68 8.08
N ALA A 39 7.31 7.38 7.91
CA ALA A 39 8.33 8.40 7.67
C ALA A 39 8.12 9.13 6.33
N TRP A 40 7.60 8.44 5.30
CA TRP A 40 7.35 9.01 3.98
C TRP A 40 6.20 10.03 4.04
N VAL A 41 5.13 9.75 4.77
CA VAL A 41 4.00 10.69 4.97
C VAL A 41 4.49 12.02 5.55
N LEU A 42 5.42 11.99 6.51
CA LEU A 42 5.99 13.20 7.12
C LEU A 42 6.77 14.08 6.13
N LEU A 43 7.32 13.49 5.06
CA LEU A 43 8.27 14.14 4.16
C LEU A 43 7.73 14.40 2.76
N ARG A 44 6.70 13.67 2.29
CA ARG A 44 6.25 13.71 0.88
C ARG A 44 5.94 15.12 0.35
N SER A 45 5.37 15.98 1.19
CA SER A 45 4.94 17.32 0.78
C SER A 45 6.05 18.38 0.90
N THR A 46 7.00 18.20 1.81
CA THR A 46 8.00 19.23 2.17
C THR A 46 9.42 18.87 1.69
N HIS A 47 9.72 17.58 1.55
CA HIS A 47 11.05 17.02 1.25
C HIS A 47 10.94 15.85 0.26
N PRO A 48 10.53 16.09 -1.00
CA PRO A 48 10.19 15.03 -1.96
C PRO A 48 11.38 14.13 -2.33
N ALA A 49 12.61 14.66 -2.34
CA ALA A 49 13.81 13.86 -2.62
C ALA A 49 14.10 12.86 -1.49
N GLN A 50 13.87 13.26 -0.24
CA GLN A 50 14.00 12.43 0.94
C GLN A 50 12.87 11.39 0.99
N ALA A 51 11.64 11.79 0.67
CA ALA A 51 10.51 10.88 0.53
C ALA A 51 10.79 9.79 -0.52
N GLN A 52 11.34 10.14 -1.68
CA GLN A 52 11.73 9.16 -2.71
C GLN A 52 12.71 8.08 -2.18
N ARG A 53 13.57 8.41 -1.21
CA ARG A 53 14.47 7.44 -0.59
C ARG A 53 13.74 6.43 0.29
N LEU A 54 12.69 6.86 0.98
CA LEU A 54 11.83 6.00 1.80
C LEU A 54 10.92 5.14 0.92
N ASP A 55 10.46 5.68 -0.20
CA ASP A 55 9.78 4.90 -1.25
C ASP A 55 10.64 3.73 -1.73
N GLY A 56 11.93 3.98 -2.02
CA GLY A 56 12.88 2.91 -2.31
C GLY A 56 13.07 1.88 -1.19
N ALA A 57 12.86 2.25 0.08
CA ALA A 57 12.88 1.29 1.20
C ALA A 57 11.61 0.43 1.24
N MET A 58 10.44 1.00 0.97
CA MET A 58 9.18 0.24 0.83
C MET A 58 9.26 -0.77 -0.32
N HIS A 59 9.80 -0.37 -1.48
CA HIS A 59 10.02 -1.29 -2.61
C HIS A 59 10.97 -2.44 -2.26
N HIS A 60 12.01 -2.16 -1.48
CA HIS A 60 12.92 -3.20 -1.01
C HIS A 60 12.21 -4.20 -0.08
N ALA A 61 11.45 -3.69 0.90
CA ALA A 61 10.67 -4.50 1.82
C ALA A 61 9.65 -5.38 1.08
N ALA A 62 8.84 -4.80 0.18
CA ALA A 62 7.86 -5.55 -0.62
C ALA A 62 8.49 -6.68 -1.45
N ARG A 63 9.70 -6.48 -1.96
CA ARG A 63 10.42 -7.53 -2.69
C ARG A 63 10.82 -8.69 -1.78
N LEU A 64 11.27 -8.40 -0.55
CA LEU A 64 11.64 -9.43 0.43
C LEU A 64 10.41 -10.19 0.95
N GLU A 65 9.25 -9.54 1.12
CA GLU A 65 7.99 -10.23 1.44
C GLU A 65 7.63 -11.29 0.40
N LYS A 66 7.81 -11.00 -0.89
CA LYS A 66 7.56 -11.97 -1.95
C LYS A 66 8.54 -13.15 -1.95
N GLN A 67 9.78 -12.91 -1.53
CA GLN A 67 10.83 -13.94 -1.47
C GLN A 67 10.70 -14.82 -0.24
N HIS A 68 10.14 -14.27 0.85
CA HIS A 68 9.94 -14.94 2.11
C HIS A 68 8.49 -14.78 2.57
N PRO A 69 7.52 -15.41 1.86
CA PRO A 69 6.15 -15.42 2.35
C PRO A 69 6.17 -16.09 3.72
N THR A 70 5.86 -15.32 4.77
CA THR A 70 5.53 -15.92 6.06
C THR A 70 4.39 -16.90 5.83
N ALA A 71 4.44 -18.06 6.50
CA ALA A 71 3.40 -19.08 6.39
C ALA A 71 2.00 -18.43 6.56
N PRO A 72 0.98 -18.85 5.79
CA PRO A 72 -0.31 -18.19 5.77
C PRO A 72 -0.93 -18.21 7.17
N GLY A 73 -0.94 -17.07 7.85
CA GLY A 73 -1.43 -16.99 9.22
C GLY A 73 -1.12 -15.68 9.94
N ALA A 74 -1.50 -14.52 9.39
CA ALA A 74 -1.62 -13.28 10.18
C ALA A 74 -2.49 -12.19 9.52
N LEU A 75 -3.55 -12.56 8.78
CA LEU A 75 -4.71 -11.70 8.53
C LEU A 75 -5.99 -12.54 8.62
N THR A 76 -6.10 -13.38 9.64
CA THR A 76 -7.36 -14.05 9.97
C THR A 76 -7.89 -13.45 11.25
N ARG A 77 -8.73 -12.43 11.09
CA ARG A 77 -9.73 -12.06 12.09
C ARG A 77 -10.58 -13.30 12.34
N THR A 78 -10.59 -13.76 13.59
CA THR A 78 -11.39 -14.88 14.10
C THR A 78 -12.84 -14.79 13.60
N ALA A 79 -13.25 -15.75 12.78
CA ALA A 79 -14.65 -16.07 12.52
C ALA A 79 -15.03 -17.29 13.37
N PRO A 80 -16.13 -17.27 14.15
CA PRO A 80 -16.62 -18.47 14.83
C PRO A 80 -17.23 -19.45 13.82
N LEU A 81 -17.05 -20.75 14.06
CA LEU A 81 -17.63 -21.84 13.27
C LEU A 81 -19.15 -21.75 13.15
N ALA A 82 -19.67 -21.87 11.93
CA ALA A 82 -21.09 -22.01 11.63
C ALA A 82 -21.57 -23.48 11.73
N PRO A 83 -22.84 -23.75 12.06
CA PRO A 83 -23.54 -24.93 11.58
C PRO A 83 -24.20 -24.67 10.21
N THR A 84 -24.25 -25.74 9.43
CA THR A 84 -24.62 -25.83 8.01
C THR A 84 -26.11 -25.58 7.72
N THR A 85 -26.41 -24.75 6.72
CA THR A 85 -27.32 -25.06 5.59
C THR A 85 -27.17 -23.97 4.49
N PRO A 86 -27.29 -24.30 3.19
CA PRO A 86 -26.89 -23.41 2.11
C PRO A 86 -28.09 -22.67 1.54
N THR A 87 -28.21 -21.37 1.78
CA THR A 87 -28.88 -20.41 0.89
C THR A 87 -28.48 -19.01 1.33
N SER A 88 -27.45 -18.43 0.72
CA SER A 88 -27.22 -16.98 0.74
C SER A 88 -26.25 -16.62 -0.39
N PRO A 89 -26.47 -15.47 -1.03
CA PRO A 89 -26.01 -15.20 -2.37
C PRO A 89 -24.49 -15.10 -2.38
N GLU A 90 -23.90 -15.72 -3.40
CA GLU A 90 -22.62 -15.31 -3.95
C GLU A 90 -22.55 -13.78 -3.88
N THR A 91 -21.57 -13.25 -3.15
CA THR A 91 -21.26 -11.82 -3.15
C THR A 91 -20.86 -11.49 -4.58
N ALA A 92 -21.86 -11.16 -5.39
CA ALA A 92 -21.68 -10.58 -6.69
C ALA A 92 -20.77 -9.38 -6.51
N MET A 93 -19.67 -9.35 -7.27
CA MET A 93 -18.88 -8.14 -7.43
C MET A 93 -19.86 -6.99 -7.69
N PRO A 94 -19.78 -5.85 -6.97
CA PRO A 94 -20.52 -4.68 -7.41
C PRO A 94 -20.06 -4.38 -8.84
N GLN A 95 -20.98 -4.48 -9.79
CA GLN A 95 -20.70 -4.62 -11.21
C GLN A 95 -20.21 -3.31 -11.87
N ASP A 96 -19.95 -2.26 -11.06
CA ASP A 96 -19.74 -0.87 -11.47
C ASP A 96 -18.43 -0.21 -10.97
N ASP A 97 -17.55 -0.93 -10.24
CA ASP A 97 -16.30 -0.31 -9.76
C ASP A 97 -15.43 0.12 -10.96
N ARG A 98 -15.06 1.42 -11.01
CA ARG A 98 -14.25 2.00 -12.09
C ARG A 98 -12.92 1.25 -12.20
N ILE A 99 -12.50 0.89 -13.42
CA ILE A 99 -11.20 0.28 -13.66
C ILE A 99 -10.17 1.38 -13.98
N ILE A 100 -9.07 1.40 -13.23
CA ILE A 100 -7.91 2.26 -13.46
C ILE A 100 -6.72 1.38 -13.86
N ASP A 101 -6.43 1.33 -15.16
CA ASP A 101 -5.28 0.58 -15.69
C ASP A 101 -4.07 1.50 -15.85
N VAL A 102 -3.02 1.23 -15.10
CA VAL A 102 -1.81 2.06 -15.06
C VAL A 102 -0.61 1.42 -15.76
N ARG A 103 -0.78 0.28 -16.44
CA ARG A 103 0.33 -0.46 -17.07
C ARG A 103 1.07 0.35 -18.14
N ALA A 104 0.38 1.29 -18.79
CA ALA A 104 0.96 2.18 -19.81
C ALA A 104 1.50 3.51 -19.26
N GLU A 105 1.22 3.81 -18.00
CA GLU A 105 1.57 5.10 -17.38
C GLU A 105 3.03 5.11 -16.91
N ILE A 106 3.64 6.29 -16.79
CA ILE A 106 4.99 6.42 -16.21
C ILE A 106 4.93 6.40 -14.67
N PRO A 107 5.91 5.83 -13.95
CA PRO A 107 5.82 5.60 -12.50
C PRO A 107 5.38 6.82 -11.67
N ARG A 108 5.87 8.01 -12.01
CA ARG A 108 5.50 9.25 -11.31
C ARG A 108 4.03 9.65 -11.51
N THR A 109 3.50 9.44 -12.71
CA THR A 109 2.10 9.74 -13.06
C THR A 109 1.15 8.71 -12.45
N ARG A 110 1.57 7.43 -12.38
CA ARG A 110 0.79 6.34 -11.76
C ARG A 110 0.35 6.71 -10.35
N HIS A 111 1.31 7.06 -9.49
CA HIS A 111 1.00 7.35 -8.09
C HIS A 111 0.06 8.55 -7.96
N ALA A 112 0.34 9.66 -8.66
CA ALA A 112 -0.53 10.85 -8.60
C ALA A 112 -1.98 10.52 -8.97
N LEU A 113 -2.19 9.85 -10.12
CA LEU A 113 -3.51 9.44 -10.58
C LEU A 113 -4.26 8.57 -9.56
N ILE A 114 -3.54 7.63 -8.91
CA ILE A 114 -4.15 6.71 -7.96
C ILE A 114 -4.52 7.43 -6.65
N PHE A 115 -3.65 8.29 -6.11
CA PHE A 115 -3.96 9.08 -4.92
C PHE A 115 -5.09 10.07 -5.15
N GLU A 116 -5.09 10.76 -6.30
CA GLU A 116 -6.19 11.67 -6.70
C GLU A 116 -7.50 10.90 -6.84
N THR A 117 -7.48 9.77 -7.54
CA THR A 117 -8.65 8.89 -7.67
C THR A 117 -9.18 8.45 -6.30
N PHE A 118 -8.30 8.02 -5.40
CA PHE A 118 -8.70 7.58 -4.07
C PHE A 118 -9.29 8.72 -3.23
N ALA A 119 -8.67 9.90 -3.26
CA ALA A 119 -9.15 11.08 -2.52
C ALA A 119 -10.53 11.58 -3.00
N GLU A 120 -10.87 11.33 -4.26
CA GLU A 120 -12.16 11.69 -4.86
C GLU A 120 -13.26 10.64 -4.65
N LEU A 121 -12.93 9.46 -4.12
CA LEU A 121 -13.92 8.40 -3.89
C LEU A 121 -14.96 8.83 -2.85
N PRO A 122 -16.27 8.69 -3.15
CA PRO A 122 -17.31 8.74 -2.13
C PRO A 122 -17.08 7.67 -1.05
N ALA A 123 -17.51 7.93 0.19
CA ALA A 123 -17.43 6.97 1.28
C ALA A 123 -18.14 5.65 0.93
N GLY A 124 -17.52 4.51 1.24
CA GLY A 124 -18.05 3.18 0.95
C GLY A 124 -17.86 2.71 -0.50
N THR A 125 -17.24 3.50 -1.38
CA THR A 125 -17.04 3.13 -2.79
C THR A 125 -15.61 2.69 -3.08
N ALA A 126 -15.38 2.09 -4.25
CA ALA A 126 -14.07 1.59 -4.64
C ALA A 126 -13.81 1.73 -6.15
N PHE A 127 -12.55 1.53 -6.52
CA PHE A 127 -12.11 1.30 -7.89
C PHE A 127 -11.20 0.08 -7.96
N VAL A 128 -11.01 -0.46 -9.16
CA VAL A 128 -10.06 -1.56 -9.42
C VAL A 128 -8.81 -1.00 -10.09
N LEU A 129 -7.68 -1.08 -9.39
CA LEU A 129 -6.36 -0.82 -9.94
C LEU A 129 -5.87 -2.03 -10.73
N VAL A 130 -5.41 -1.82 -11.97
CA VAL A 130 -4.71 -2.82 -12.78
C VAL A 130 -3.27 -2.39 -12.97
N ASN A 131 -2.31 -3.21 -12.55
CA ASN A 131 -0.88 -2.91 -12.60
C ASN A 131 -0.07 -4.08 -13.20
N ASP A 132 1.14 -3.78 -13.66
CA ASP A 132 2.09 -4.74 -14.27
C ASP A 132 2.93 -5.49 -13.21
N HIS A 133 2.84 -5.08 -11.95
CA HIS A 133 3.45 -5.75 -10.81
C HIS A 133 2.61 -5.52 -9.55
N ASP A 134 2.89 -6.27 -8.49
CA ASP A 134 2.27 -6.07 -7.18
C ASP A 134 2.42 -4.63 -6.67
N PRO A 135 1.33 -3.88 -6.45
CA PRO A 135 1.37 -2.51 -5.97
C PRO A 135 1.55 -2.41 -4.44
N LYS A 136 2.23 -3.37 -3.78
CA LYS A 136 2.43 -3.38 -2.33
C LYS A 136 3.04 -2.09 -1.72
N PRO A 137 4.01 -1.40 -2.35
CA PRO A 137 4.49 -0.11 -1.83
C PRO A 137 3.39 0.96 -1.78
N LEU A 138 2.47 0.96 -2.75
CA LEU A 138 1.32 1.85 -2.76
C LEU A 138 0.35 1.51 -1.62
N TYR A 139 0.15 0.22 -1.31
CA TYR A 139 -0.61 -0.19 -0.13
C TYR A 139 -0.04 0.44 1.14
N TYR A 140 1.28 0.40 1.33
CA TYR A 140 1.91 0.99 2.52
C TYR A 140 1.67 2.50 2.61
N GLN A 141 1.80 3.22 1.51
CA GLN A 141 1.56 4.67 1.47
C GLN A 141 0.10 5.00 1.78
N LEU A 142 -0.87 4.32 1.15
CA LEU A 142 -2.30 4.53 1.42
C LEU A 142 -2.64 4.18 2.86
N ALA A 143 -2.06 3.11 3.42
CA ALA A 143 -2.26 2.72 4.80
C ALA A 143 -1.76 3.76 5.80
N ALA A 144 -0.59 4.34 5.54
CA ALA A 144 -0.02 5.38 6.39
C ALA A 144 -0.78 6.71 6.29
N GLU A 145 -1.36 7.03 5.13
CA GLU A 145 -2.17 8.25 4.94
C GLU A 145 -3.59 8.12 5.46
N ASN A 146 -4.17 6.91 5.43
CA ASN A 146 -5.59 6.68 5.65
C ASN A 146 -5.82 5.58 6.70
N THR A 147 -5.13 5.68 7.84
CA THR A 147 -5.23 4.73 8.94
C THR A 147 -6.69 4.40 9.24
N ASP A 148 -7.04 3.12 9.15
CA ASP A 148 -8.38 2.55 9.39
C ASP A 148 -9.53 3.09 8.51
N GLN A 149 -9.23 3.80 7.42
CA GLN A 149 -10.24 4.45 6.57
C GLN A 149 -10.38 3.84 5.17
N PHE A 150 -9.54 2.88 4.80
CA PHE A 150 -9.53 2.27 3.48
C PHE A 150 -9.67 0.73 3.51
N THR A 151 -9.98 0.16 2.35
CA THR A 151 -9.99 -1.27 2.06
C THR A 151 -9.03 -1.59 0.92
N TRP A 152 -8.49 -2.80 0.95
CA TRP A 152 -7.52 -3.29 -0.03
C TRP A 152 -7.73 -4.79 -0.23
N ASP A 153 -8.29 -5.15 -1.37
CA ASP A 153 -8.61 -6.53 -1.70
C ASP A 153 -7.92 -6.93 -3.02
N TYR A 154 -7.05 -7.92 -2.98
CA TYR A 154 -6.49 -8.49 -4.20
C TYR A 154 -7.58 -9.25 -4.95
N LEU A 155 -7.79 -8.89 -6.21
CA LEU A 155 -8.69 -9.59 -7.14
C LEU A 155 -7.91 -10.54 -8.06
N GLU A 156 -6.65 -10.21 -8.35
CA GLU A 156 -5.75 -11.02 -9.18
C GLU A 156 -4.30 -10.76 -8.77
N GLU A 157 -3.52 -11.82 -8.57
CA GLU A 157 -2.16 -11.78 -8.03
C GLU A 157 -1.12 -12.29 -9.04
N GLY A 158 -1.02 -11.66 -10.22
CA GLY A 158 0.08 -11.86 -11.17
C GLY A 158 0.29 -13.31 -11.66
N PRO A 159 1.45 -13.56 -12.31
CA PRO A 159 2.53 -12.62 -12.62
C PRO A 159 2.25 -11.67 -13.81
N GLU A 160 1.29 -11.97 -14.68
CA GLU A 160 1.00 -11.17 -15.88
C GLU A 160 0.23 -9.88 -15.59
N VAL A 161 -0.72 -9.95 -14.66
CA VAL A 161 -1.59 -8.81 -14.30
C VAL A 161 -1.87 -8.84 -12.80
N TRP A 162 -1.79 -7.67 -12.16
CA TRP A 162 -2.18 -7.49 -10.78
C TRP A 162 -3.44 -6.64 -10.73
N ARG A 163 -4.49 -7.13 -10.08
CA ARG A 163 -5.74 -6.40 -9.88
C ARG A 163 -6.02 -6.26 -8.41
N VAL A 164 -6.22 -5.02 -7.97
CA VAL A 164 -6.52 -4.70 -6.57
C VAL A 164 -7.74 -3.80 -6.52
N ARG A 165 -8.73 -4.18 -5.74
CA ARG A 165 -9.85 -3.32 -5.38
C ARG A 165 -9.44 -2.44 -4.21
N ILE A 166 -9.47 -1.13 -4.43
CA ILE A 166 -9.12 -0.12 -3.41
C ILE A 166 -10.36 0.71 -3.15
N GLY A 167 -10.79 0.78 -1.88
CA GLY A 167 -12.00 1.48 -1.50
C GLY A 167 -11.88 2.27 -0.21
N THR A 168 -12.85 3.17 -0.01
CA THR A 168 -13.06 3.88 1.25
C THR A 168 -14.06 3.09 2.11
N ARG A 169 -13.93 3.21 3.43
CA ARG A 169 -14.93 2.63 4.34
C ARG A 169 -16.15 3.55 4.45
N GLU A 170 -17.32 2.98 4.70
CA GLU A 170 -18.48 3.77 5.10
C GLU A 170 -18.19 4.47 6.44
N ALA A 171 -18.66 5.71 6.57
CA ALA A 171 -18.67 6.38 7.86
C ALA A 171 -19.67 5.65 8.78
N ALA A 172 -19.19 5.21 9.94
CA ALA A 172 -20.01 4.54 10.95
C ALA A 172 -21.08 5.46 11.56
#